data_AF-S7PXP1-F1
#
_entry.id   AF-S7PXP1-F1
#
_cell.length_a   1.000
_cell.length_b   1.000
_cell.length_c   1.000
_cell.angle_alpha   90.00
_cell.angle_beta   90.00
_cell.angle_gamma   90.00
#
_symmetry.space_group_name_H-M   'P 1'
#
loop_
_entity.id
_entity.type
_entity.pdbx_description
1 polymer ?
#
loop_
_entity_poly.entity_id
_entity_poly.type
_entity_poly.pdbx_seq_one_letter_code
_entity_poly.pdbx_strand_id
1 'polypeptide(L)'
;MYPSRLPCCTSLLSCCLAILLLSAPTFAIKFTLQSSRFPPAKCIWNTVHENTLVIVTANVGPGDKQRVDVEIVDNSATRNQYLHKRDINGETRLAITTHAEGDVGVCFRNYLDGDVPDKERLKYSRVIDLDVDIGADAVDYNAIANQESLSGLEVEMRKLEGIVQEIVDEMNYLKAREERFSQTNESTLRRVQNFSWFIIFSLLGLGAWQIFHLRAYFKRKYLID
;
A
#
# COMPACT_ATOMS: atom_id res chain seq x y z
N MET A 1 37.99 31.49 40.89
CA MET A 1 37.74 30.06 40.66
C MET A 1 36.47 29.93 39.82
N TYR A 2 36.59 29.92 38.49
CA TYR A 2 35.53 29.51 37.55
C TYR A 2 36.23 29.14 36.24
N PRO A 3 36.15 27.88 35.76
CA PRO A 3 36.80 27.48 34.53
C PRO A 3 35.92 27.86 33.33
N SER A 4 36.55 28.51 32.35
CA SER A 4 36.00 28.81 31.03
C SER A 4 35.77 27.50 30.24
N ARG A 5 34.51 27.10 30.08
CA ARG A 5 34.14 25.91 29.27
C ARG A 5 34.03 26.26 27.78
N LEU A 6 34.55 25.33 26.98
CA LEU A 6 34.82 25.40 25.54
C LEU A 6 33.56 25.65 24.65
N PRO A 7 33.60 26.61 23.70
CA PRO A 7 32.55 26.80 22.67
C PRO A 7 32.69 25.86 21.45
N CYS A 8 33.75 25.04 21.37
CA CYS A 8 33.99 24.16 20.22
C CYS A 8 33.06 22.93 20.20
N CYS A 9 32.66 22.44 21.37
CA CYS A 9 31.90 21.19 21.51
C CYS A 9 30.42 21.35 21.07
N THR A 10 29.83 22.53 21.23
CA THR A 10 28.43 22.80 20.84
C THR A 10 28.24 22.96 19.34
N SER A 11 29.24 23.49 18.63
CA SER A 11 29.21 23.63 17.16
C SER A 11 29.27 22.28 16.45
N LEU A 12 30.12 21.37 16.93
CA LEU A 12 30.23 19.99 16.41
C LEU A 12 28.93 19.20 16.60
N LEU A 13 28.28 19.34 17.76
CA LEU A 13 26.99 18.68 18.03
C LEU A 13 25.88 19.17 17.09
N SER A 14 25.82 20.48 16.82
CA SER A 14 24.84 21.08 15.91
C SER A 14 25.05 20.59 14.46
N CYS A 15 26.31 20.49 14.02
CA CYS A 15 26.65 19.97 12.70
C CYS A 15 26.30 18.48 12.53
N CYS A 16 26.57 17.66 13.56
CA CYS A 16 26.17 16.25 13.55
C CYS A 16 24.64 16.07 13.53
N LEU A 17 23.89 16.92 14.23
CA LEU A 17 22.43 16.88 14.22
C LEU A 17 21.86 17.25 12.84
N ALA A 18 22.46 18.25 12.18
CA ALA A 18 22.10 18.64 10.82
C ALA A 18 22.38 17.51 9.81
N ILE A 19 23.53 16.85 9.89
CA ILE A 19 23.87 15.72 8.99
C ILE A 19 22.91 14.53 9.18
N LEU A 20 22.47 14.25 10.40
CA LEU A 20 21.46 13.21 10.66
C LEU A 20 20.11 13.55 10.01
N LEU A 21 19.71 14.82 10.03
CA LEU A 21 18.45 15.30 9.43
C LEU A 21 18.45 15.26 7.90
N LEU A 22 19.61 15.17 7.24
CA LEU A 22 19.72 15.04 5.78
C LEU A 22 19.74 13.58 5.29
N SER A 23 19.75 12.58 6.17
CA SER A 23 19.69 11.18 5.75
C SER A 23 18.26 10.79 5.35
N ALA A 24 17.96 10.85 4.05
CA ALA A 24 16.73 10.30 3.50
C ALA A 24 16.81 8.76 3.48
N PRO A 25 15.76 8.03 3.90
CA PRO A 25 15.74 6.58 3.75
C PRO A 25 15.61 6.22 2.27
N THR A 26 16.54 5.42 1.76
CA THR A 26 16.39 4.75 0.46
C THR A 26 15.63 3.45 0.66
N PHE A 27 14.51 3.28 -0.03
CA PHE A 27 13.80 2.00 -0.04
C PHE A 27 14.44 1.10 -1.10
N ALA A 28 15.02 -0.02 -0.65
CA ALA A 28 15.58 -1.05 -1.52
C ALA A 28 15.31 -2.42 -0.90
N ILE A 29 14.87 -3.40 -1.70
CA ILE A 29 14.53 -4.74 -1.23
C ILE A 29 15.71 -5.66 -1.48
N LYS A 30 16.56 -5.83 -0.46
CA LYS A 30 17.71 -6.75 -0.52
C LYS A 30 17.60 -7.82 0.54
N PHE A 31 17.64 -9.09 0.15
CA PHE A 31 17.54 -10.20 1.10
C PHE A 31 18.41 -11.39 0.72
N THR A 32 18.73 -12.21 1.72
CA THR A 32 19.48 -13.45 1.55
C THR A 32 18.54 -14.64 1.47
N LEU A 33 18.64 -15.40 0.39
CA LEU A 33 17.86 -16.60 0.14
C LEU A 33 18.70 -17.86 0.38
N GLN A 34 18.35 -18.60 1.43
CA GLN A 34 18.99 -19.87 1.77
C GLN A 34 18.67 -20.95 0.72
N SER A 35 19.67 -21.75 0.36
CA SER A 35 19.49 -22.85 -0.59
C SER A 35 18.99 -24.13 0.09
N SER A 36 18.23 -24.94 -0.66
CA SER A 36 17.76 -26.25 -0.21
C SER A 36 17.51 -27.16 -1.42
N ARG A 37 17.49 -28.49 -1.22
CA ARG A 37 17.09 -29.43 -2.27
C ARG A 37 15.61 -29.28 -2.65
N PHE A 38 14.79 -28.92 -1.66
CA PHE A 38 13.37 -28.60 -1.81
C PHE A 38 13.13 -27.22 -1.16
N PRO A 39 13.50 -26.13 -1.85
CA PRO A 39 13.41 -24.80 -1.28
C PRO A 39 11.96 -24.32 -1.22
N PRO A 40 11.52 -23.72 -0.09
CA PRO A 40 10.28 -22.97 -0.07
C PRO A 40 10.41 -21.73 -0.96
N ALA A 41 9.31 -21.32 -1.58
CA ALA A 41 9.26 -20.05 -2.29
C ALA A 41 9.28 -18.89 -1.28
N LYS A 42 10.14 -17.88 -1.50
CA LYS A 42 10.02 -16.57 -0.85
C LYS A 42 9.40 -15.60 -1.84
N CYS A 43 8.22 -15.09 -1.51
CA CYS A 43 7.45 -14.20 -2.38
C CYS A 43 7.34 -12.80 -1.76
N ILE A 44 7.53 -11.78 -2.59
CA ILE A 44 7.23 -10.38 -2.26
C ILE A 44 5.98 -10.01 -3.04
N TRP A 45 4.97 -9.49 -2.34
CA TRP A 45 3.66 -9.18 -2.90
C TRP A 45 3.48 -7.67 -2.99
N ASN A 46 3.01 -7.21 -4.14
CA ASN A 46 2.67 -5.82 -4.40
C ASN A 46 1.26 -5.74 -4.97
N THR A 47 0.48 -4.77 -4.51
CA THR A 47 -0.88 -4.52 -5.01
C THR A 47 -0.80 -3.80 -6.35
N VAL A 48 -1.55 -4.28 -7.34
CA VAL A 48 -1.53 -3.78 -8.71
C VAL A 48 -2.96 -3.73 -9.28
N HIS A 49 -3.24 -2.73 -10.11
CA HIS A 49 -4.52 -2.61 -10.80
C HIS A 49 -4.59 -3.48 -12.06
N GLU A 50 -5.78 -3.61 -12.65
CA GLU A 50 -5.97 -4.31 -13.93
C GLU A 50 -5.21 -3.62 -15.08
N ASN A 51 -4.69 -4.38 -16.05
CA ASN A 51 -3.99 -3.89 -17.24
C ASN A 51 -2.80 -2.95 -16.95
N THR A 52 -2.15 -3.14 -15.81
CA THR A 52 -0.98 -2.34 -15.42
C THR A 52 0.31 -3.07 -15.79
N LEU A 53 1.28 -2.34 -16.35
CA LEU A 53 2.61 -2.87 -16.64
C LEU A 53 3.42 -2.99 -15.35
N VAL A 54 4.03 -4.15 -15.12
CA VAL A 54 4.93 -4.40 -13.99
C VAL A 54 6.28 -4.84 -14.53
N ILE A 55 7.34 -4.15 -14.12
CA ILE A 55 8.72 -4.47 -14.45
C ILE A 55 9.41 -4.95 -13.18
N VAL A 56 9.94 -6.17 -13.23
CA VAL A 56 10.67 -6.79 -12.14
C VAL A 56 12.14 -6.88 -12.52
N THR A 57 12.98 -6.18 -11.77
CA THR A 57 14.43 -6.25 -11.91
C THR A 57 15.00 -7.02 -10.73
N ALA A 58 15.50 -8.22 -11.00
CA ALA A 58 16.13 -9.07 -9.99
C ALA A 58 17.64 -9.17 -10.26
N ASN A 59 18.46 -8.73 -9.32
CA ASN A 59 19.91 -8.91 -9.35
C ASN A 59 20.32 -10.02 -8.38
N VAL A 60 20.73 -11.16 -8.92
CA VAL A 60 21.15 -12.33 -8.15
C VAL A 60 22.66 -12.38 -8.05
N GLY A 61 23.16 -12.28 -6.82
CA GLY A 61 24.58 -12.41 -6.54
C GLY A 61 25.15 -13.78 -6.92
N PRO A 62 26.47 -13.88 -7.15
CA PRO A 62 27.12 -15.13 -7.51
C PRO A 62 26.97 -16.18 -6.39
N GLY A 63 26.83 -17.44 -6.77
CA GLY A 63 26.82 -18.54 -5.81
C GLY A 63 26.96 -19.89 -6.50
N ASP A 64 28.05 -20.59 -6.23
CA ASP A 64 28.31 -21.89 -6.86
C ASP A 64 27.38 -22.98 -6.33
N LYS A 65 27.11 -23.98 -7.18
CA LYS A 65 26.23 -25.13 -6.90
C LYS A 65 24.81 -24.73 -6.44
N GLN A 66 24.35 -23.54 -6.82
CA GLN A 66 23.02 -23.01 -6.49
C GLN A 66 22.31 -22.58 -7.77
N ARG A 67 21.01 -22.83 -7.87
CA ARG A 67 20.15 -22.38 -8.97
C ARG A 67 18.98 -21.60 -8.40
N VAL A 68 18.88 -20.32 -8.77
CA VAL A 68 17.75 -19.47 -8.37
C VAL A 68 16.74 -19.41 -9.52
N ASP A 69 15.50 -19.78 -9.23
CA ASP A 69 14.38 -19.65 -10.14
C ASP A 69 13.46 -18.53 -9.65
N VAL A 70 12.91 -17.75 -10.59
CA VAL A 70 11.95 -16.67 -10.33
C VAL A 70 10.61 -16.97 -11.01
N GLU A 71 9.54 -16.72 -10.28
CA GLU A 71 8.16 -16.94 -10.70
C GLU A 71 7.32 -15.71 -10.36
N ILE A 72 6.56 -15.20 -11.33
CA ILE A 72 5.62 -14.10 -11.11
C ILE A 72 4.21 -14.69 -11.17
N VAL A 73 3.47 -14.54 -10.07
CA VAL A 73 2.15 -15.13 -9.88
C VAL A 73 1.16 -14.12 -9.33
N ASP A 74 -0.12 -14.34 -9.55
CA ASP A 74 -1.22 -13.58 -8.94
C ASP A 74 -1.77 -14.32 -7.70
N ASN A 75 -2.31 -13.56 -6.74
CA ASN A 75 -3.12 -14.04 -5.61
C ASN A 75 -4.61 -14.30 -5.97
N SER A 76 -5.00 -14.13 -7.23
CA SER A 76 -6.33 -14.50 -7.73
C SER A 76 -6.71 -15.97 -7.44
N ALA A 77 -8.01 -16.28 -7.39
CA ALA A 77 -8.53 -17.64 -7.11
C ALA A 77 -8.00 -18.73 -8.06
N THR A 78 -7.62 -18.36 -9.28
CA THR A 78 -7.02 -19.26 -10.29
C THR A 78 -5.50 -19.34 -10.20
N ARG A 79 -4.85 -18.51 -9.37
CA ARG A 79 -3.40 -18.38 -9.19
C ARG A 79 -2.65 -18.36 -10.52
N ASN A 80 -2.97 -17.36 -11.33
CA ASN A 80 -2.38 -17.23 -12.66
C ASN A 80 -0.87 -17.04 -12.55
N GLN A 81 -0.12 -17.83 -13.32
CA GLN A 81 1.33 -17.73 -13.43
C GLN A 81 1.66 -16.92 -14.69
N TYR A 82 2.15 -15.69 -14.51
CA TYR A 82 2.48 -14.80 -15.62
C TYR A 82 3.78 -15.18 -16.30
N LEU A 83 4.80 -15.45 -15.50
CA LEU A 83 6.14 -15.69 -16.00
C LEU A 83 6.91 -16.60 -15.06
N HIS A 84 7.74 -17.46 -15.61
CA HIS A 84 8.69 -18.26 -14.85
C HIS A 84 9.99 -18.40 -15.60
N LYS A 85 11.08 -17.99 -14.96
CA LYS A 85 12.43 -18.07 -15.51
C LYS A 85 13.32 -18.82 -14.53
N ARG A 86 14.01 -19.83 -15.07
CA ARG A 86 14.92 -20.67 -14.29
C ARG A 86 16.34 -20.16 -14.41
N ASP A 87 17.15 -20.49 -13.40
CA ASP A 87 18.59 -20.23 -13.36
C ASP A 87 18.96 -18.77 -13.68
N ILE A 88 18.32 -17.84 -12.98
CA ILE A 88 18.66 -16.42 -13.09
C ILE A 88 19.98 -16.14 -12.36
N ASN A 89 20.89 -15.43 -13.04
CA ASN A 89 22.20 -15.05 -12.54
C ASN A 89 22.48 -13.60 -12.99
N GLY A 90 23.02 -12.77 -12.08
CA GLY A 90 23.21 -11.34 -12.35
C GLY A 90 21.90 -10.56 -12.45
N GLU A 91 21.92 -9.43 -13.17
CA GLU A 91 20.73 -8.60 -13.40
C GLU A 91 19.82 -9.24 -14.46
N THR A 92 18.56 -9.48 -14.08
CA THR A 92 17.51 -9.98 -14.97
C THR A 92 16.29 -9.09 -14.84
N ARG A 93 15.86 -8.51 -15.97
CA ARG A 93 14.64 -7.70 -16.08
C ARG A 93 13.52 -8.52 -16.72
N LEU A 94 12.34 -8.46 -16.14
CA LEU A 94 11.15 -9.22 -16.54
C LEU A 94 9.97 -8.27 -16.64
N ALA A 95 9.17 -8.38 -17.69
CA ALA A 95 8.02 -7.53 -17.94
C ALA A 95 6.75 -8.36 -18.03
N ILE A 96 5.70 -7.96 -17.32
CA ILE A 96 4.39 -8.60 -17.35
C ILE A 96 3.29 -7.52 -17.31
N THR A 97 2.11 -7.86 -17.82
CA THR A 97 0.92 -7.00 -17.72
C THR A 97 -0.14 -7.74 -16.94
N THR A 98 -0.70 -7.10 -15.92
CA THR A 98 -1.75 -7.70 -15.07
C THR A 98 -3.07 -7.84 -15.84
N HIS A 99 -3.85 -8.88 -15.51
CA HIS A 99 -5.13 -9.17 -16.17
C HIS A 99 -6.35 -8.85 -15.29
N ALA A 100 -6.13 -8.63 -14.01
CA ALA A 100 -7.16 -8.31 -13.04
C ALA A 100 -6.54 -7.46 -11.92
N GLU A 101 -7.39 -6.76 -11.19
CA GLU A 101 -7.01 -6.06 -9.97
C GLU A 101 -6.69 -7.06 -8.85
N GLY A 102 -5.51 -6.94 -8.22
CA GLY A 102 -5.06 -7.89 -7.22
C GLY A 102 -3.60 -7.75 -6.82
N ASP A 103 -3.11 -8.70 -6.02
CA ASP A 103 -1.72 -8.71 -5.57
C ASP A 103 -0.88 -9.61 -6.48
N VAL A 104 0.18 -9.04 -7.06
CA VAL A 104 1.18 -9.76 -7.84
C VAL A 104 2.35 -10.11 -6.94
N GLY A 105 2.72 -11.39 -6.93
CA GLY A 105 3.80 -11.96 -6.14
C GLY A 105 5.01 -12.31 -7.00
N VAL A 106 6.17 -11.76 -6.65
CA VAL A 106 7.47 -12.16 -7.21
C VAL A 106 8.11 -13.18 -6.26
N CYS A 107 8.13 -14.44 -6.68
CA CYS A 107 8.58 -15.58 -5.89
C CYS A 107 9.94 -16.09 -6.35
N PHE A 108 10.86 -16.29 -5.40
CA PHE A 108 12.18 -16.88 -5.64
C PHE A 108 12.32 -18.23 -4.96
N ARG A 109 12.97 -19.18 -5.64
CA ARG A 109 13.36 -20.50 -5.10
C ARG A 109 14.85 -20.75 -5.35
N ASN A 110 15.60 -21.06 -4.30
CA ASN A 110 17.04 -21.35 -4.40
C ASN A 110 17.31 -22.86 -4.23
N TYR A 111 17.51 -23.55 -5.35
CA TYR A 111 17.81 -24.98 -5.37
C TYR A 111 19.31 -25.20 -5.15
N LEU A 112 19.65 -26.08 -4.22
CA LEU A 112 21.01 -26.56 -4.03
C LEU A 112 21.29 -27.77 -4.93
N ASP A 113 22.40 -27.75 -5.66
CA ASP A 113 22.82 -28.86 -6.50
C ASP A 113 23.29 -30.07 -5.67
N GLY A 114 23.07 -31.28 -6.18
CA GLY A 114 23.02 -32.54 -5.43
C GLY A 114 24.35 -33.08 -4.87
N ASP A 115 25.46 -32.37 -5.07
CA ASP A 115 26.82 -32.78 -4.71
C ASP A 115 27.36 -32.08 -3.44
N VAL A 116 26.46 -31.64 -2.55
CA VAL A 116 26.83 -30.92 -1.31
C VAL A 116 26.46 -31.74 -0.08
N PRO A 117 27.42 -32.05 0.82
CA PRO A 117 27.15 -32.76 2.07
C PRO A 117 26.15 -32.02 2.96
N ASP A 118 25.28 -32.76 3.64
CA ASP A 118 24.21 -32.24 4.50
C ASP A 118 24.66 -31.23 5.56
N LYS A 119 25.89 -31.40 6.06
CA LYS A 119 26.52 -30.55 7.08
C LYS A 119 26.94 -29.17 6.54
N GLU A 120 27.09 -29.03 5.23
CA GLU A 120 27.55 -27.78 4.59
C GLU A 120 26.42 -26.99 3.94
N ARG A 121 25.21 -27.55 3.84
CA ARG A 121 24.05 -26.91 3.20
C ARG A 121 23.72 -25.52 3.75
N LEU A 122 23.89 -25.30 5.06
CA LEU A 122 23.63 -24.02 5.72
C LEU A 122 24.60 -22.90 5.31
N LYS A 123 25.70 -23.22 4.62
CA LYS A 123 26.66 -22.23 4.11
C LYS A 123 26.25 -21.65 2.76
N TYR A 124 25.33 -22.31 2.06
CA TYR A 124 24.94 -21.94 0.70
C TYR A 124 23.71 -21.05 0.73
N SER A 125 23.93 -19.76 0.48
CA SER A 125 22.89 -18.78 0.28
C SER A 125 23.27 -17.82 -0.84
N ARG A 126 22.27 -17.18 -1.44
CA ARG A 126 22.44 -16.14 -2.46
C ARG A 126 21.76 -14.86 -2.01
N VAL A 127 22.40 -13.73 -2.25
CA VAL A 127 21.80 -12.41 -2.01
C VAL A 127 21.05 -12.00 -3.26
N ILE A 128 19.82 -11.54 -3.08
CA ILE A 128 18.94 -11.06 -4.14
C ILE A 128 18.64 -9.60 -3.85
N ASP A 129 18.90 -8.76 -4.83
CA ASP A 129 18.38 -7.40 -4.92
C ASP A 129 17.15 -7.42 -5.81
N LEU A 130 16.02 -6.95 -5.30
CA LEU A 130 14.75 -6.93 -6.01
C LEU A 130 14.28 -5.49 -6.12
N ASP A 131 13.95 -5.10 -7.35
CA ASP A 131 13.27 -3.86 -7.67
C ASP A 131 12.01 -4.17 -8.48
N VAL A 132 10.91 -3.51 -8.13
CA VAL A 132 9.58 -3.76 -8.70
C VAL A 132 8.94 -2.43 -9.04
N ASP A 133 8.94 -2.10 -10.32
CA ASP A 133 8.31 -0.90 -10.85
C ASP A 133 6.92 -1.23 -11.37
N ILE A 134 5.92 -0.41 -11.01
CA ILE A 134 4.51 -0.64 -11.31
C ILE A 134 3.94 0.59 -12.01
N GLY A 135 3.21 0.39 -13.10
CA GLY A 135 2.47 1.45 -13.77
C GLY A 135 3.38 2.53 -14.37
N ALA A 136 3.21 3.78 -13.94
CA ALA A 136 3.93 4.92 -14.49
C ALA A 136 5.45 4.84 -14.24
N ASP A 137 5.87 4.22 -13.13
CA ASP A 137 7.29 4.00 -12.80
C ASP A 137 7.93 2.92 -13.68
N ALA A 138 7.12 1.99 -14.19
CA ALA A 138 7.56 0.90 -15.06
C ALA A 138 7.88 1.34 -16.51
N VAL A 139 7.47 2.54 -16.90
CA VAL A 139 7.64 3.07 -18.26
C VAL A 139 9.03 3.69 -18.41
N ASP A 140 9.87 3.11 -19.26
CA ASP A 140 11.18 3.71 -19.61
C ASP A 140 11.00 4.86 -20.61
N TYR A 141 10.71 6.05 -20.09
CA TYR A 141 10.58 7.27 -20.89
C TYR A 141 11.86 7.59 -21.69
N ASN A 142 13.04 7.13 -21.26
CA ASN A 142 14.29 7.35 -21.99
C ASN A 142 14.37 6.49 -23.26
N ALA A 143 13.84 5.26 -23.23
CA ALA A 143 13.76 4.42 -24.41
C ALA A 143 12.78 4.99 -25.46
N ILE A 144 11.65 5.55 -25.02
CA ILE A 144 10.67 6.21 -25.90
C ILE A 144 11.27 7.50 -26.52
N ALA A 145 11.95 8.32 -25.72
CA ALA A 145 12.60 9.56 -26.18
C ALA A 145 13.62 9.30 -27.30
N ASN A 146 14.39 8.22 -27.19
CA ASN A 146 15.40 7.83 -28.17
C ASN A 146 14.79 7.21 -29.44
N GLN A 147 13.62 6.58 -29.35
CA GLN A 147 12.96 5.92 -30.47
C GLN A 147 12.07 6.87 -31.30
N GLU A 148 11.47 7.88 -30.67
CA GLU A 148 10.63 8.88 -31.35
C GLU A 148 11.40 10.17 -31.72
N SER A 149 12.68 10.31 -31.35
CA SER A 149 13.49 11.51 -31.59
C SER A 149 12.82 12.81 -31.12
N LEU A 150 12.13 12.75 -29.99
CA LEU A 150 11.41 13.90 -29.45
C LEU A 150 12.38 14.82 -28.68
N SER A 151 12.18 16.13 -28.79
CA SER A 151 12.93 17.09 -27.98
C SER A 151 12.66 16.79 -26.50
N GLY A 152 13.68 16.81 -25.63
CA GLY A 152 13.54 16.41 -24.22
C GLY A 152 12.43 17.15 -23.45
N LEU A 153 11.94 18.28 -23.95
CA LEU A 153 10.80 19.02 -23.43
C LEU A 153 9.44 18.30 -23.60
N GLU A 154 9.25 17.58 -24.70
CA GLU A 154 7.99 16.87 -24.98
C GLU A 154 7.85 15.61 -24.12
N VAL A 155 8.97 14.98 -23.80
CA VAL A 155 9.03 13.80 -22.92
C VAL A 155 8.62 14.19 -21.49
N GLU A 156 9.15 15.31 -20.98
CA GLU A 156 8.77 15.82 -19.66
C GLU A 156 7.28 16.22 -19.62
N MET A 157 6.74 16.82 -20.69
CA MET A 157 5.31 17.14 -20.78
C MET A 157 4.43 15.89 -20.72
N ARG A 158 4.76 14.80 -21.43
CA ARG A 158 3.99 13.54 -21.34
C ARG A 158 4.09 12.88 -19.98
N LYS A 159 5.23 12.99 -19.30
CA LYS A 159 5.40 12.52 -17.93
C LYS A 159 4.48 13.27 -16.97
N LEU A 160 4.42 14.60 -17.09
CA LEU A 160 3.50 15.45 -16.32
C LEU A 160 2.03 15.14 -16.64
N GLU A 161 1.69 14.88 -17.90
CA GLU A 161 0.34 14.49 -18.31
C GLU A 161 -0.10 13.18 -17.63
N GLY A 162 0.77 12.16 -17.61
CA GLY A 162 0.51 10.90 -16.92
C GLY A 162 0.24 11.08 -15.42
N ILE A 163 1.08 11.88 -14.75
CA ILE A 163 0.90 12.19 -13.32
C ILE A 163 -0.40 12.97 -13.07
N VAL A 164 -0.74 13.93 -13.92
CA VAL A 164 -1.98 14.72 -13.78
C VAL A 164 -3.20 13.84 -13.98
N GLN A 165 -3.16 12.90 -14.93
CA GLN A 165 -4.25 11.97 -15.18
C GLN A 165 -4.52 11.08 -13.95
N GLU A 166 -3.47 10.55 -13.32
CA GLU A 166 -3.56 9.79 -12.08
C GLU A 166 -4.19 10.61 -10.93
N ILE A 167 -3.77 11.87 -10.76
CA ILE A 167 -4.35 12.78 -9.76
C ILE A 167 -5.84 13.04 -10.03
N VAL A 168 -6.23 13.25 -11.30
CA VAL A 168 -7.62 13.49 -11.67
C VAL A 168 -8.48 12.27 -11.35
N ASP A 169 -7.96 11.06 -11.61
CA ASP A 169 -8.66 9.82 -11.31
C ASP A 169 -8.83 9.63 -9.78
N GLU A 170 -7.81 9.95 -8.96
CA GLU A 170 -7.93 9.97 -7.50
C GLU A 170 -8.94 11.03 -6.99
N MET A 171 -8.92 12.24 -7.56
CA MET A 171 -9.88 13.30 -7.21
C MET A 171 -11.31 12.87 -7.52
N ASN A 172 -11.54 12.19 -8.64
CA ASN A 172 -12.85 11.66 -9.00
C ASN A 172 -13.31 10.59 -8.01
N TYR A 173 -12.41 9.72 -7.56
CA TYR A 173 -12.70 8.75 -6.50
C TYR A 173 -13.08 9.44 -5.18
N LEU A 174 -12.32 10.45 -4.74
CA LEU A 174 -12.60 11.20 -3.51
C LEU A 174 -13.95 11.93 -3.58
N LYS A 175 -14.28 12.51 -4.73
CA LYS A 175 -15.56 13.17 -4.97
C LYS A 175 -16.74 12.19 -4.86
N ALA A 176 -16.64 11.02 -5.49
CA ALA A 176 -17.67 9.99 -5.39
C ALA A 176 -17.88 9.51 -3.93
N ARG A 177 -16.79 9.42 -3.17
CA ARG A 177 -16.83 9.07 -1.74
C ARG A 177 -17.48 10.19 -0.90
N GLU A 178 -17.17 11.45 -1.17
CA GLU A 178 -17.79 12.61 -0.52
C GLU A 178 -19.29 12.65 -0.76
N GLU A 179 -19.72 12.47 -2.02
CA GLU A 179 -21.14 12.43 -2.38
C GLU A 179 -21.89 11.36 -1.59
N ARG A 180 -21.31 10.15 -1.47
CA ARG A 180 -21.88 9.07 -0.67
C ARG A 180 -21.94 9.39 0.83
N PHE A 181 -20.89 10.03 1.36
CA PHE A 181 -20.87 10.46 2.76
C PHE A 181 -21.94 11.52 3.03
N SER A 182 -22.06 12.51 2.15
CA SER A 182 -23.07 13.56 2.24
C SER A 182 -24.50 12.99 2.20
N GLN A 183 -24.79 12.06 1.29
CA GLN A 183 -26.09 11.38 1.22
C GLN A 183 -26.40 10.57 2.48
N THR A 184 -25.40 9.89 3.05
CA THR A 184 -25.56 9.11 4.29
C THR A 184 -25.84 10.03 5.48
N ASN A 185 -25.15 11.18 5.54
CA ASN A 185 -25.36 12.17 6.59
C ASN A 185 -26.78 12.77 6.51
N GLU A 186 -27.21 13.17 5.31
CA GLU A 186 -28.55 13.75 5.11
C GLU A 186 -29.66 12.74 5.46
N SER A 187 -29.55 11.50 5.01
CA SER A 187 -30.55 10.47 5.31
C SER A 187 -30.59 10.09 6.79
N THR A 188 -29.44 10.08 7.48
CA THR A 188 -29.37 9.86 8.92
C THR A 188 -30.01 11.01 9.69
N LEU A 189 -29.70 12.25 9.32
CA LEU A 189 -30.28 13.44 9.93
C LEU A 189 -31.81 13.44 9.80
N ARG A 190 -32.34 13.12 8.62
CA ARG A 190 -33.80 13.02 8.39
C ARG A 190 -34.46 11.95 9.28
N ARG A 191 -33.84 10.79 9.44
CA ARG A 191 -34.35 9.71 10.32
C ARG A 191 -34.37 10.14 11.79
N VAL A 192 -33.30 10.79 12.27
CA VAL A 192 -33.21 11.30 13.63
C VAL A 192 -34.26 12.39 13.85
N GLN A 193 -34.43 13.31 12.91
CA GLN A 193 -35.45 14.37 12.99
C GLN A 193 -36.87 13.78 13.09
N ASN A 194 -37.19 12.75 12.31
CA ASN A 194 -38.48 12.06 12.39
C ASN A 194 -38.72 11.44 13.77
N PHE A 195 -37.69 10.82 14.36
CA PHE A 195 -37.78 10.25 15.71
C PHE A 195 -37.94 11.33 16.78
N SER A 196 -37.24 12.46 16.66
CA SER A 196 -37.40 13.61 17.55
C SER A 196 -38.82 14.17 17.54
N TRP A 197 -39.44 14.31 16.36
CA TRP A 197 -40.84 14.72 16.26
C TRP A 197 -41.78 13.72 16.95
N PHE A 198 -41.57 12.42 16.75
CA PHE A 198 -42.34 11.38 17.42
C PHE A 198 -42.25 11.48 18.94
N ILE A 199 -41.05 11.69 19.50
CA ILE A 199 -40.86 11.87 20.95
C ILE A 199 -41.62 13.09 21.46
N ILE A 200 -41.52 14.23 20.77
CA ILE A 200 -42.21 15.47 21.16
C ILE A 200 -43.72 15.23 21.24
N PHE A 201 -44.32 14.65 20.20
CA PHE A 201 -45.76 14.36 20.20
C PHE A 201 -46.16 13.33 21.26
N SER A 202 -45.34 12.31 21.49
CA SER A 202 -45.57 11.31 22.53
C SER A 202 -45.55 11.92 23.93
N LEU A 203 -44.58 12.77 24.25
CA LEU A 203 -44.50 13.47 25.53
C LEU A 203 -45.67 14.42 25.78
N LEU A 204 -46.09 15.16 24.75
CA LEU A 204 -47.29 16.01 24.83
C LEU A 204 -48.55 15.18 25.07
N GLY A 205 -48.70 14.05 24.36
CA GLY A 205 -49.82 13.12 24.54
C GLY A 205 -49.87 12.52 25.94
N LEU A 206 -48.74 12.03 26.44
CA LEU A 206 -48.62 11.50 27.81
C LEU A 206 -48.87 12.59 28.86
N GLY A 207 -48.38 13.81 28.66
CA GLY A 207 -48.62 14.94 29.56
C GLY A 207 -50.10 15.32 29.65
N ALA A 208 -50.79 15.43 28.50
CA ALA A 208 -52.23 15.70 28.47
C ALA A 208 -53.03 14.57 29.14
N TRP A 209 -52.66 13.32 28.88
CA TRP A 209 -53.25 12.14 29.53
C TRP A 209 -53.06 12.18 31.05
N GLN A 210 -51.85 12.48 31.53
CA GLN A 210 -51.55 12.60 32.95
C GLN A 210 -52.43 13.65 33.64
N ILE A 211 -52.60 14.83 33.01
CA ILE A 211 -53.46 15.90 33.54
C ILE A 211 -54.93 15.45 33.61
N PHE A 212 -55.43 14.81 32.54
CA PHE A 212 -56.80 14.30 32.51
C PHE A 212 -57.03 13.23 33.59
N HIS A 213 -56.10 12.28 33.72
CA HIS A 213 -56.18 11.23 34.72
C HIS A 213 -56.20 11.79 36.15
N LEU A 214 -55.29 12.73 36.47
CA LEU A 214 -55.25 13.40 37.77
C LEU A 214 -56.55 14.16 38.06
N ARG A 215 -57.09 14.90 37.08
CA ARG A 215 -58.39 15.60 37.24
C ARG A 215 -59.54 14.62 37.49
N ALA A 216 -59.63 13.53 36.73
CA ALA A 216 -60.65 12.50 36.92
C ALA A 216 -60.51 11.77 38.27
N TYR A 217 -59.27 11.57 38.74
CA TYR A 217 -59.00 11.00 40.06
C TYR A 217 -59.48 11.93 41.19
N PHE A 218 -59.16 13.23 41.14
CA PHE A 218 -59.59 14.19 42.17
C PHE A 218 -61.10 14.42 42.21
N LYS A 219 -61.78 14.49 41.05
CA LYS A 219 -63.24 14.58 40.98
C LYS A 219 -63.92 13.37 41.62
N ARG A 220 -63.42 12.15 41.38
CA ARG A 220 -63.97 10.91 42.01
C ARG A 220 -63.77 10.85 43.53
N LYS A 221 -62.79 11.58 44.07
CA LYS A 221 -62.50 11.63 45.52
C LYS A 221 -63.09 12.85 46.22
N TYR A 222 -63.91 13.67 45.53
CA TYR A 222 -64.52 14.90 46.07
C TYR A 222 -63.49 15.91 46.63
N LEU A 223 -62.28 15.95 46.07
CA LEU A 223 -61.23 16.86 46.54
C LEU A 223 -61.27 18.23 45.83
N ILE A 224 -61.90 18.31 44.65
CA ILE A 224 -62.06 19.51 43.82
C ILE A 224 -63.40 19.34 43.05
N ASP A 225 -64.29 20.34 43.03
CA ASP A 225 -65.54 20.35 42.24
C ASP A 225 -65.29 20.49 40.72
#